data_AF-A0A2D2DG25-F1
#
_entry.id   AF-A0A2D2DG25-F1
#
_cell.length_a   1.000
_cell.length_b   1.000
_cell.length_c   1.000
_cell.angle_alpha   90.00
_cell.angle_beta   90.00
_cell.angle_gamma   90.00
#
_symmetry.space_group_name_H-M   'P 1'
#
loop_
_entity.id
_entity.type
_entity.pdbx_description
1 polymer ?
#
loop_
_entity_poly.entity_id
_entity_poly.type
_entity_poly.pdbx_seq_one_letter_code
_entity_poly.pdbx_strand_id
1 'polypeptide(L)'
;MFEHNEQRIAAVARAPGILDLFVIGFDNRVWSTFWTEGTGWNADWFPLPGGARFDHRHQQVTALSRAPGILDLFVIGYDNHVWSTYWTEASGWSSEWFRLPGAAVFDHQTQQVAAVARAPGILDLFVVGFDDRVWSTYWTEASGWNSDWFRLPGRATFNHNTQQVAALARTPGNLDLFIIGFDNNVWSTYWSDATGWSSDWFPLPGATRFDHARQRVAAVARAPGILDLFVIGFDNHVWSTYWTDASGWSRDWFRLPGGTTFDHGTQHVTALARAPGNLDLFLVGFDNRAWSTYWSDATGWSGDWFQLPGGTTFDHDKQQIAAVARTGGILDLFAIGYDNRVRSTYWTAG
;
A
#
# COMPACT_ATOMS: atom_id res chain seq x y z
N MET A 1 -18.01 0.45 14.25
CA MET A 1 -17.54 -0.96 14.23
C MET A 1 -17.30 -1.32 12.78
N PHE A 2 -16.20 -2.02 12.51
CA PHE A 2 -15.71 -2.31 11.16
C PHE A 2 -15.49 -3.80 11.00
N GLU A 3 -15.73 -4.35 9.82
CA GLU A 3 -15.67 -5.80 9.57
C GLU A 3 -14.24 -6.34 9.64
N HIS A 4 -13.89 -7.02 10.73
CA HIS A 4 -12.53 -7.53 10.94
C HIS A 4 -12.09 -8.64 9.96
N ASN A 5 -13.04 -9.26 9.25
CA ASN A 5 -12.76 -10.36 8.34
C ASN A 5 -12.30 -9.92 6.96
N GLU A 6 -12.73 -8.73 6.55
CA GLU A 6 -12.63 -8.27 5.16
C GLU A 6 -11.98 -6.88 5.08
N GLN A 7 -12.19 -6.01 6.08
CA GLN A 7 -11.65 -4.66 6.09
C GLN A 7 -10.23 -4.58 6.67
N ARG A 8 -9.49 -3.62 6.14
CA ARG A 8 -8.16 -3.21 6.59
C ARG A 8 -8.18 -1.70 6.81
N ILE A 9 -7.33 -1.24 7.71
CA ILE A 9 -7.15 0.19 7.93
C ILE A 9 -6.20 0.73 6.87
N ALA A 10 -6.59 1.79 6.18
CA ALA A 10 -5.64 2.64 5.48
C ALA A 10 -5.13 3.71 6.44
N ALA A 11 -3.83 3.71 6.70
CA ALA A 11 -3.18 4.65 7.60
C ALA A 11 -2.21 5.52 6.80
N VAL A 12 -2.29 6.84 6.99
CA VAL A 12 -1.44 7.80 6.28
C VAL A 12 -1.03 8.94 7.22
N ALA A 13 0.22 9.39 7.10
CA ALA A 13 0.65 10.63 7.72
C ALA A 13 0.40 11.78 6.74
N ARG A 14 -0.56 12.66 7.03
CA ARG A 14 -0.82 13.82 6.16
C ARG A 14 0.22 14.92 6.33
N ALA A 15 0.81 15.02 7.52
CA ALA A 15 1.92 15.89 7.87
C ALA A 15 2.69 15.27 9.05
N PRO A 16 3.93 15.69 9.35
CA PRO A 16 4.63 15.24 10.55
C PRO A 16 3.78 15.44 11.80
N GLY A 17 3.64 14.39 12.62
CA GLY A 17 2.83 14.45 13.85
C GLY A 17 1.32 14.42 13.62
N ILE A 18 0.83 14.17 12.40
CA ILE A 18 -0.60 14.03 12.12
C ILE A 18 -0.88 12.78 11.29
N LEU A 19 -1.69 11.89 11.84
CA LEU A 19 -2.07 10.63 11.22
C LEU A 19 -3.58 10.61 10.94
N ASP A 20 -3.95 10.02 9.82
CA ASP A 20 -5.35 9.81 9.44
C ASP A 20 -5.56 8.33 9.14
N LEU A 21 -6.67 7.80 9.65
CA LEU A 21 -7.10 6.42 9.41
C LEU A 21 -8.39 6.43 8.60
N PHE A 22 -8.50 5.46 7.69
CA PHE A 22 -9.67 5.27 6.85
C PHE A 22 -10.08 3.80 6.80
N VAL A 23 -11.39 3.56 6.73
CA VAL A 23 -11.98 2.22 6.63
C VAL A 23 -13.38 2.31 6.02
N ILE A 24 -13.81 1.29 5.29
CA ILE A 24 -15.20 1.18 4.82
C ILE A 24 -16.02 0.49 5.92
N GLY A 25 -17.02 1.18 6.45
CA GLY A 25 -17.89 0.65 7.50
C GLY A 25 -18.93 -0.35 6.98
N PHE A 26 -19.57 -1.08 7.90
CA PHE A 26 -20.71 -1.96 7.58
C PHE A 26 -21.87 -1.25 6.88
N ASP A 27 -21.96 0.08 7.03
CA ASP A 27 -22.93 0.92 6.34
C ASP A 27 -22.49 1.31 4.92
N ASN A 28 -21.41 0.71 4.42
CA ASN A 28 -20.74 0.96 3.14
C ASN A 28 -20.19 2.40 2.99
N ARG A 29 -20.10 3.19 4.07
CA ARG A 29 -19.49 4.53 4.02
C ARG A 29 -18.00 4.44 4.34
N VAL A 30 -17.21 5.38 3.82
CA VAL A 30 -15.85 5.60 4.31
C VAL A 30 -15.92 6.38 5.62
N TRP A 31 -15.32 5.83 6.65
CA TRP A 31 -15.16 6.45 7.96
C TRP A 31 -13.71 6.88 8.15
N SER A 32 -13.53 7.96 8.90
CA SER A 32 -12.21 8.48 9.26
C SER A 32 -12.12 8.79 10.75
N THR A 33 -10.90 8.70 11.26
CA THR A 33 -10.46 9.37 12.50
C THR A 33 -9.04 9.84 12.27
N PHE A 34 -8.57 10.77 13.10
CA PHE A 34 -7.22 11.30 13.00
C PHE A 34 -6.59 11.42 14.39
N TRP A 35 -5.26 11.42 14.41
CA TRP A 35 -4.46 11.68 15.59
C TRP A 35 -3.57 12.88 15.32
N THR A 36 -3.49 13.79 16.29
CA THR A 36 -2.62 14.96 16.21
C THR A 36 -1.71 15.00 17.43
N GLU A 37 -0.42 15.25 17.20
CA GLU A 37 0.56 15.43 18.26
C GLU A 37 0.13 16.50 19.26
N GLY A 38 0.27 16.20 20.56
CA GLY A 38 -0.16 17.06 21.66
C GLY A 38 -1.64 17.02 22.02
N THR A 39 -2.53 16.54 21.14
CA THR A 39 -3.98 16.44 21.43
C THR A 39 -4.51 15.01 21.43
N GLY A 40 -3.85 14.09 20.73
CA GLY A 40 -4.23 12.68 20.70
C GLY A 40 -5.20 12.36 19.57
N TRP A 41 -5.91 11.25 19.74
CA TRP A 41 -6.94 10.80 18.80
C TRP A 41 -8.17 11.71 18.87
N ASN A 42 -8.78 11.95 17.71
CA ASN A 42 -10.14 12.47 17.65
C ASN A 42 -11.08 11.56 18.46
N ALA A 43 -12.03 12.18 19.16
CA ALA A 43 -12.87 11.47 20.13
C ALA A 43 -13.65 10.30 19.50
N ASP A 44 -14.15 10.52 18.28
CA ASP A 44 -14.98 9.56 17.57
C ASP A 44 -14.54 9.39 16.10
N TRP A 45 -14.87 8.22 15.54
CA TRP A 45 -14.87 8.06 14.10
C TRP A 45 -16.03 8.87 13.50
N PHE A 46 -15.79 9.49 12.34
CA PHE A 46 -16.82 10.23 11.60
C PHE A 46 -16.92 9.73 10.15
N PRO A 47 -18.12 9.69 9.56
CA PRO A 47 -18.27 9.34 8.15
C PRO A 47 -17.78 10.50 7.29
N LEU A 48 -17.10 10.21 6.17
CA LEU A 48 -16.73 11.25 5.22
C LEU A 48 -17.98 11.83 4.52
N PRO A 49 -17.95 13.12 4.12
CA PRO A 49 -19.06 13.78 3.45
C PRO A 49 -19.47 13.14 2.11
N GLY A 50 -20.60 13.59 1.55
CA GLY A 50 -21.06 13.22 0.20
C GLY A 50 -21.88 11.94 0.10
N GLY A 51 -22.02 11.18 1.18
CA GLY A 51 -22.96 10.06 1.22
C GLY A 51 -22.73 8.96 0.18
N ALA A 52 -21.55 8.88 -0.44
CA ALA A 52 -21.16 7.77 -1.31
C ALA A 52 -21.14 6.45 -0.54
N ARG A 53 -21.28 5.34 -1.28
CA ARG A 53 -21.28 3.98 -0.73
C ARG A 53 -20.39 3.07 -1.57
N PHE A 54 -19.58 2.27 -0.89
CA PHE A 54 -18.60 1.38 -1.48
C PHE A 54 -18.71 -0.02 -0.86
N ASP A 55 -18.32 -1.05 -1.60
CA ASP A 55 -18.41 -2.42 -1.13
C ASP A 55 -17.42 -2.72 0.00
N HIS A 56 -17.89 -2.69 1.26
CA HIS A 56 -17.06 -3.01 2.42
C HIS A 56 -16.54 -4.46 2.46
N ARG A 57 -17.02 -5.34 1.57
CA ARG A 57 -16.55 -6.73 1.54
C ARG A 57 -15.39 -6.95 0.61
N HIS A 58 -15.36 -6.18 -0.46
CA HIS A 58 -14.39 -6.37 -1.54
C HIS A 58 -13.45 -5.17 -1.72
N GLN A 59 -13.81 -3.98 -1.25
CA GLN A 59 -13.00 -2.77 -1.42
C GLN A 59 -12.31 -2.33 -0.14
N GLN A 60 -11.13 -1.74 -0.31
CA GLN A 60 -10.41 -1.02 0.72
C GLN A 60 -10.26 0.44 0.28
N VAL A 61 -10.00 1.33 1.24
CA VAL A 61 -9.63 2.70 0.90
C VAL A 61 -8.15 2.73 0.53
N THR A 62 -7.82 3.23 -0.66
CA THR A 62 -6.44 3.64 -0.97
C THR A 62 -6.30 5.10 -0.57
N ALA A 63 -5.40 5.39 0.37
CA ALA A 63 -5.16 6.75 0.86
C ALA A 63 -3.69 7.11 0.77
N LEU A 64 -3.39 8.34 0.36
CA LEU A 64 -2.04 8.88 0.45
C LEU A 64 -2.05 10.40 0.65
N SER A 65 -0.89 10.93 1.03
CA SER A 65 -0.62 12.36 1.09
C SER A 65 0.14 12.78 -0.15
N ARG A 66 -0.45 13.64 -0.99
CA ARG A 66 0.21 14.13 -2.22
C ARG A 66 1.13 15.33 -1.99
N ALA A 67 0.95 16.00 -0.88
CA ALA A 67 1.77 17.07 -0.34
C ALA A 67 1.43 17.23 1.15
N PRO A 68 2.32 17.78 1.99
CA PRO A 68 2.01 18.03 3.40
C PRO A 68 0.67 18.78 3.55
N GLY A 69 -0.23 18.24 4.37
CA GLY A 69 -1.55 18.83 4.60
C GLY A 69 -2.58 18.58 3.49
N ILE A 70 -2.32 17.65 2.57
CA ILE A 70 -3.26 17.29 1.51
C ILE A 70 -3.39 15.78 1.37
N LEU A 71 -4.60 15.26 1.53
CA LEU A 71 -4.92 13.84 1.38
C LEU A 71 -5.79 13.60 0.15
N ASP A 72 -5.55 12.47 -0.50
CA ASP A 72 -6.40 11.96 -1.58
C ASP A 72 -6.75 10.50 -1.31
N LEU A 73 -8.03 10.17 -1.48
CA LEU A 73 -8.59 8.85 -1.27
C LEU A 73 -9.15 8.32 -2.59
N PHE A 74 -9.03 7.01 -2.79
CA PHE A 74 -9.49 6.29 -3.96
C PHE A 74 -10.17 4.99 -3.58
N VAL A 75 -11.31 4.70 -4.22
CA VAL A 75 -12.06 3.44 -4.07
C VAL A 75 -12.71 3.09 -5.42
N ILE A 76 -12.78 1.81 -5.77
CA ILE A 76 -13.56 1.37 -6.94
C ILE A 76 -15.04 1.25 -6.50
N GLY A 77 -15.93 1.99 -7.14
CA GLY A 77 -17.36 1.99 -6.81
C GLY A 77 -18.09 0.72 -7.27
N TYR A 78 -19.31 0.51 -6.78
CA TYR A 78 -20.22 -0.54 -7.29
C TYR A 78 -20.51 -0.43 -8.79
N ASP A 79 -20.30 0.76 -9.35
CA ASP A 79 -20.39 1.05 -10.78
C ASP A 79 -19.08 0.74 -11.55
N ASN A 80 -18.12 0.09 -10.89
CA ASN A 80 -16.79 -0.24 -11.40
C ASN A 80 -15.95 1.00 -11.81
N HIS A 81 -16.36 2.22 -11.51
CA HIS A 81 -15.54 3.42 -11.75
C HIS A 81 -14.64 3.68 -10.54
N VAL A 82 -13.49 4.32 -10.75
CA VAL A 82 -12.70 4.85 -9.64
C VAL A 82 -13.34 6.15 -9.14
N TRP A 83 -13.62 6.20 -7.85
CA TRP A 83 -14.10 7.38 -7.15
C TRP A 83 -12.99 7.97 -6.31
N SER A 84 -13.02 9.30 -6.15
CA SER A 84 -12.08 10.03 -5.32
C SER A 84 -12.79 11.06 -4.44
N THR A 85 -12.13 11.35 -3.32
CA THR A 85 -12.36 12.53 -2.49
C THR A 85 -11.01 12.98 -1.95
N TYR A 86 -10.92 14.24 -1.52
CA TYR A 86 -9.68 14.81 -1.01
C TYR A 86 -9.96 15.71 0.19
N TRP A 87 -8.90 15.95 0.97
CA TRP A 87 -8.89 16.88 2.08
C TRP A 87 -7.76 17.89 1.90
N THR A 88 -8.01 19.15 2.24
CA THR A 88 -6.95 20.18 2.36
C THR A 88 -7.08 20.90 3.69
N GLU A 89 -5.96 21.43 4.20
CA GLU A 89 -5.97 22.29 5.39
C GLU A 89 -6.89 23.51 5.27
N ALA A 90 -7.00 24.07 4.06
CA ALA A 90 -7.77 25.29 3.82
C ALA A 90 -9.29 25.05 3.78
N SER A 91 -9.73 23.89 3.27
CA SER A 91 -11.15 23.63 2.98
C SER A 91 -11.76 22.47 3.76
N GLY A 92 -10.95 21.65 4.43
CA GLY A 92 -11.38 20.36 4.92
C GLY A 92 -11.64 19.36 3.78
N TRP A 93 -12.48 18.37 4.07
CA TRP A 93 -12.92 17.37 3.09
C TRP A 93 -13.77 17.99 1.98
N SER A 94 -13.60 17.50 0.75
CA SER A 94 -14.57 17.74 -0.32
C SER A 94 -15.98 17.38 0.16
N SER A 95 -16.97 18.20 -0.20
CA SER A 95 -18.37 17.99 0.19
C SER A 95 -18.97 16.73 -0.43
N GLU A 96 -18.46 16.32 -1.60
CA GLU A 96 -18.93 15.18 -2.37
C GLU A 96 -17.76 14.31 -2.84
N TRP A 97 -18.02 13.01 -2.98
CA TRP A 97 -17.16 12.13 -3.77
C TRP A 97 -17.44 12.34 -5.25
N PHE A 98 -16.42 12.19 -6.09
CA PHE A 98 -16.55 12.32 -7.54
C PHE A 98 -15.93 11.12 -8.24
N ARG A 99 -16.52 10.74 -9.38
CA ARG A 99 -15.89 9.77 -10.29
C ARG A 99 -14.70 10.43 -10.98
N LEU A 100 -13.61 9.68 -11.13
CA LEU A 100 -12.51 10.14 -11.97
C LEU A 100 -12.96 10.20 -13.44
N PRO A 101 -12.42 11.15 -14.23
CA PRO A 101 -12.76 11.28 -15.65
C PRO A 101 -12.44 10.02 -16.47
N GLY A 102 -13.08 9.91 -17.63
CA GLY A 102 -12.95 8.77 -18.54
C GLY A 102 -14.07 7.76 -18.42
N ALA A 103 -14.07 6.79 -19.32
CA ALA A 103 -15.10 5.73 -19.40
C ALA A 103 -14.59 4.35 -18.95
N ALA A 104 -13.30 4.25 -18.57
CA ALA A 104 -12.72 3.00 -18.10
C ALA A 104 -13.35 2.54 -16.78
N VAL A 105 -13.58 1.24 -16.70
CA VAL A 105 -14.14 0.56 -15.52
C VAL A 105 -13.27 -0.62 -15.13
N PHE A 106 -13.26 -0.93 -13.84
CA PHE A 106 -12.39 -1.91 -13.20
C PHE A 106 -13.21 -2.75 -12.21
N ASP A 107 -12.85 -4.01 -12.06
CA ASP A 107 -13.61 -4.93 -11.22
C ASP A 107 -13.54 -4.56 -9.72
N HIS A 108 -14.62 -4.02 -9.17
CA HIS A 108 -14.70 -3.68 -7.74
C HIS A 108 -14.68 -4.91 -6.82
N GLN A 109 -14.83 -6.13 -7.33
CA GLN A 109 -14.83 -7.33 -6.48
C GLN A 109 -13.41 -7.87 -6.26
N THR A 110 -12.50 -7.61 -7.19
CA THR A 110 -11.18 -8.25 -7.23
C THR A 110 -10.02 -7.26 -7.27
N GLN A 111 -10.24 -6.05 -7.78
CA GLN A 111 -9.19 -5.03 -7.92
C GLN A 111 -9.24 -3.96 -6.84
N GLN A 112 -8.08 -3.36 -6.59
CA GLN A 112 -7.93 -2.16 -5.76
C GLN A 112 -7.13 -1.14 -6.56
N VAL A 113 -7.26 0.14 -6.22
CA VAL A 113 -6.42 1.19 -6.80
C VAL A 113 -5.04 1.16 -6.15
N ALA A 114 -3.98 1.01 -6.94
CA ALA A 114 -2.63 1.37 -6.50
C ALA A 114 -2.39 2.84 -6.82
N ALA A 115 -1.87 3.60 -5.86
CA ALA A 115 -1.72 5.04 -5.99
C ALA A 115 -0.37 5.49 -5.45
N VAL A 116 0.22 6.49 -6.09
CA VAL A 116 1.51 7.05 -5.69
C VAL A 116 1.55 8.55 -5.94
N ALA A 117 2.14 9.29 -5.00
CA ALA A 117 2.57 10.67 -5.24
C ALA A 117 4.01 10.63 -5.76
N ARG A 118 4.18 10.71 -7.09
CA ARG A 118 5.51 10.63 -7.71
C ARG A 118 6.35 11.89 -7.51
N ALA A 119 5.71 13.00 -7.21
CA ALA A 119 6.30 14.27 -6.82
C ALA A 119 5.22 15.09 -6.09
N PRO A 120 5.59 16.11 -5.29
CA PRO A 120 4.61 17.01 -4.70
C PRO A 120 3.65 17.56 -5.77
N GLY A 121 2.35 17.40 -5.56
CA GLY A 121 1.33 17.89 -6.50
C GLY A 121 1.18 17.04 -7.77
N ILE A 122 1.72 15.82 -7.81
CA ILE A 122 1.50 14.88 -8.91
C ILE A 122 1.16 13.50 -8.39
N LEU A 123 0.02 12.98 -8.84
CA LEU A 123 -0.49 11.65 -8.50
C LEU A 123 -0.56 10.77 -9.73
N ASP A 124 -0.27 9.48 -9.55
CA ASP A 124 -0.53 8.46 -10.54
C ASP A 124 -1.30 7.30 -9.91
N LEU A 125 -2.29 6.80 -10.63
CA LEU A 125 -3.12 5.66 -10.24
C LEU A 125 -2.92 4.51 -11.21
N PHE A 126 -3.05 3.29 -10.70
CA PHE A 126 -2.89 2.05 -11.45
C PHE A 126 -3.92 1.01 -11.04
N VAL A 127 -4.50 0.33 -12.03
CA VAL A 127 -5.44 -0.78 -11.82
C VAL A 127 -5.27 -1.80 -12.94
N VAL A 128 -5.42 -3.10 -12.65
CA VAL A 128 -5.53 -4.12 -13.71
C VAL A 128 -6.94 -4.08 -14.28
N GLY A 129 -7.09 -3.83 -15.58
CA GLY A 129 -8.37 -3.77 -16.27
C GLY A 129 -8.95 -5.16 -16.56
N PHE A 130 -10.23 -5.22 -16.92
CA PHE A 130 -10.90 -6.44 -17.39
C PHE A 130 -10.27 -7.08 -18.62
N ASP A 131 -9.42 -6.34 -19.34
CA ASP A 131 -8.62 -6.81 -20.47
C ASP A 131 -7.24 -7.35 -20.04
N ASP A 132 -7.05 -7.58 -18.73
CA ASP A 132 -5.82 -8.07 -18.11
C ASP A 132 -4.60 -7.14 -18.34
N ARG A 133 -4.82 -5.88 -18.74
CA ARG A 133 -3.76 -4.88 -18.91
C ARG A 133 -3.71 -3.96 -17.70
N VAL A 134 -2.55 -3.43 -17.37
CA VAL A 134 -2.45 -2.33 -16.38
C VAL A 134 -2.84 -1.02 -17.05
N TRP A 135 -3.81 -0.33 -16.46
CA TRP A 135 -4.24 0.99 -16.83
C TRP A 135 -3.70 2.03 -15.85
N SER A 136 -3.54 3.25 -16.34
CA SER A 136 -3.14 4.38 -15.54
C SER A 136 -3.94 5.63 -15.87
N THR A 137 -4.06 6.51 -14.87
CA THR A 137 -4.42 7.91 -15.01
C THR A 137 -3.58 8.70 -14.02
N TYR A 138 -3.51 10.02 -14.20
CA TYR A 138 -2.73 10.89 -13.34
C TYR A 138 -3.44 12.20 -13.07
N TRP A 139 -3.03 12.87 -12.00
CA TRP A 139 -3.45 14.23 -11.66
C TRP A 139 -2.22 15.12 -11.54
N THR A 140 -2.30 16.34 -12.04
CA THR A 140 -1.30 17.39 -11.75
C THR A 140 -1.98 18.63 -11.21
N GLU A 141 -1.28 19.39 -10.39
CA GLU A 141 -1.79 20.68 -9.89
C GLU A 141 -2.12 21.67 -11.01
N ALA A 142 -1.40 21.61 -12.13
CA ALA A 142 -1.60 22.52 -13.26
C ALA A 142 -2.83 22.18 -14.12
N SER A 143 -3.16 20.89 -14.26
CA SER A 143 -4.18 20.42 -15.22
C SER A 143 -5.36 19.69 -14.59
N GLY A 144 -5.30 19.36 -13.31
CA GLY A 144 -6.23 18.41 -12.71
C GLY A 144 -6.00 16.98 -13.21
N TRP A 145 -7.06 16.16 -13.12
CA TRP A 145 -7.06 14.78 -13.60
C TRP A 145 -6.94 14.73 -15.12
N ASN A 146 -6.19 13.74 -15.60
CA ASN A 146 -6.20 13.39 -17.02
C ASN A 146 -7.63 13.08 -17.48
N SER A 147 -7.97 13.43 -18.72
CA SER A 147 -9.35 13.33 -19.21
C SER A 147 -9.82 11.89 -19.43
N ASP A 148 -8.89 10.94 -19.54
CA ASP A 148 -9.19 9.51 -19.70
C ASP A 148 -8.12 8.63 -19.06
N TRP A 149 -8.44 7.35 -18.88
CA TRP A 149 -7.46 6.33 -18.53
C TRP A 149 -6.75 5.82 -19.78
N PHE A 150 -5.50 5.42 -19.63
CA PHE A 150 -4.73 4.82 -20.72
C PHE A 150 -4.07 3.51 -20.27
N ARG A 151 -3.90 2.59 -21.21
CA ARG A 151 -3.14 1.35 -20.97
C ARG A 151 -1.66 1.67 -20.92
N LEU A 152 -0.94 1.07 -19.99
CA LEU A 152 0.51 1.16 -19.99
C LEU A 152 1.10 0.47 -21.24
N PRO A 153 2.25 0.96 -21.75
CA PRO A 153 2.92 0.33 -22.89
C PRO A 153 3.28 -1.14 -22.64
N GLY A 154 3.60 -1.84 -23.73
CA GLY A 154 3.97 -3.26 -23.69
C GLY A 154 2.82 -4.20 -24.01
N ARG A 155 3.08 -5.51 -23.84
CA ARG A 155 2.11 -6.57 -24.13
C ARG A 155 1.84 -7.53 -22.98
N ALA A 156 2.51 -7.35 -21.84
CA ALA A 156 2.26 -8.15 -20.65
C ALA A 156 0.80 -8.08 -20.22
N THR A 157 0.29 -9.21 -19.73
CA THR A 157 -1.07 -9.37 -19.23
C THR A 157 -1.05 -9.99 -17.84
N PHE A 158 -2.00 -9.60 -17.01
CA PHE A 158 -2.13 -9.97 -15.62
C PHE A 158 -3.60 -10.28 -15.29
N ASN A 159 -3.86 -11.37 -14.57
CA ASN A 159 -5.19 -11.77 -14.13
C ASN A 159 -5.83 -10.71 -13.24
N HIS A 160 -6.80 -9.97 -13.77
CA HIS A 160 -7.55 -9.00 -12.98
C HIS A 160 -8.31 -9.62 -11.80
N ASN A 161 -8.51 -10.95 -11.75
CA ASN A 161 -9.20 -11.58 -10.62
C ASN A 161 -8.32 -11.77 -9.39
N THR A 162 -6.99 -11.78 -9.53
CA THR A 162 -6.09 -12.17 -8.44
C THR A 162 -4.83 -11.32 -8.32
N GLN A 163 -4.35 -10.73 -9.41
CA GLN A 163 -3.09 -9.98 -9.42
C GLN A 163 -3.37 -8.49 -9.23
N GLN A 164 -2.57 -7.84 -8.38
CA GLN A 164 -2.63 -6.40 -8.17
C GLN A 164 -1.26 -5.76 -8.32
N VAL A 165 -1.30 -4.49 -8.73
CA VAL A 165 -0.13 -3.63 -8.87
C VAL A 165 0.29 -3.11 -7.50
N ALA A 166 1.57 -3.13 -7.21
CA ALA A 166 2.20 -2.27 -6.21
C ALA A 166 2.89 -1.11 -6.92
N ALA A 167 2.73 0.11 -6.42
CA ALA A 167 3.29 1.32 -7.01
C ALA A 167 4.10 2.08 -5.97
N LEU A 168 5.25 2.61 -6.38
CA LEU A 168 6.15 3.34 -5.48
C LEU A 168 6.95 4.39 -6.24
N ALA A 169 7.13 5.56 -5.63
CA ALA A 169 8.03 6.59 -6.14
C ALA A 169 9.43 6.34 -5.59
N ARG A 170 10.41 6.07 -6.46
CA ARG A 170 11.81 5.86 -6.04
C ARG A 170 12.54 7.16 -5.76
N THR A 171 12.19 8.21 -6.51
CA THR A 171 12.68 9.58 -6.40
C THR A 171 11.62 10.53 -6.98
N PRO A 172 11.64 11.83 -6.68
CA PRO A 172 10.75 12.78 -7.33
C PRO A 172 10.85 12.66 -8.85
N GLY A 173 9.72 12.51 -9.53
CA GLY A 173 9.69 12.38 -10.98
C GLY A 173 10.11 11.00 -11.51
N ASN A 174 10.14 9.97 -10.65
CA ASN A 174 10.35 8.59 -11.07
C ASN A 174 9.56 7.60 -10.21
N LEU A 175 8.89 6.65 -10.85
CA LEU A 175 8.13 5.61 -10.16
C LEU A 175 8.34 4.25 -10.81
N ASP A 176 8.08 3.22 -10.01
CA ASP A 176 8.19 1.83 -10.40
C ASP A 176 6.92 1.08 -10.01
N LEU A 177 6.49 0.16 -10.87
CA LEU A 177 5.37 -0.73 -10.65
C LEU A 177 5.87 -2.16 -10.51
N PHE A 178 5.18 -2.94 -9.68
CA PHE A 178 5.47 -4.34 -9.43
C PHE A 178 4.20 -5.17 -9.42
N ILE A 179 4.26 -6.37 -9.98
CA ILE A 179 3.14 -7.33 -10.00
C ILE A 179 3.68 -8.75 -10.10
N ILE A 180 3.05 -9.71 -9.44
CA ILE A 180 3.43 -11.12 -9.58
C ILE A 180 2.68 -11.67 -10.81
N GLY A 181 3.41 -12.03 -11.86
CA GLY A 181 2.86 -12.51 -13.14
C GLY A 181 2.38 -13.96 -13.10
N PHE A 182 1.70 -14.41 -14.16
CA PHE A 182 1.18 -15.78 -14.28
C PHE A 182 2.25 -16.88 -14.15
N ASP A 183 3.49 -16.53 -14.48
CA ASP A 183 4.67 -17.38 -14.37
C ASP A 183 5.27 -17.39 -12.96
N ASN A 184 4.59 -16.79 -11.98
CA ASN A 184 5.01 -16.62 -10.59
C ASN A 184 6.29 -15.77 -10.43
N ASN A 185 6.75 -15.06 -11.48
CA ASN A 185 7.81 -14.08 -11.37
C ASN A 185 7.25 -12.73 -10.90
N VAL A 186 8.06 -11.93 -10.20
CA VAL A 186 7.76 -10.50 -10.06
C VAL A 186 8.16 -9.78 -11.33
N TRP A 187 7.22 -9.07 -11.94
CA TRP A 187 7.44 -8.21 -13.10
C TRP A 187 7.48 -6.76 -12.68
N SER A 188 8.22 -5.95 -13.42
CA SER A 188 8.30 -4.52 -13.23
C SER A 188 8.18 -3.75 -14.54
N THR A 189 7.69 -2.52 -14.41
CA THR A 189 7.81 -1.45 -15.40
C THR A 189 7.99 -0.14 -14.62
N TYR A 190 8.49 0.89 -15.28
CA TYR A 190 8.79 2.15 -14.61
C TYR A 190 8.47 3.33 -15.52
N TRP A 191 8.38 4.50 -14.90
CA TRP A 191 8.28 5.77 -15.57
C TRP A 191 9.33 6.74 -15.02
N SER A 192 9.87 7.60 -15.91
CA SER A 192 10.71 8.74 -15.53
C SER A 192 10.26 10.00 -16.26
N ASP A 193 10.42 11.18 -15.66
CA ASP A 193 10.20 12.46 -16.35
C ASP A 193 11.07 12.61 -17.60
N ALA A 194 12.25 11.96 -17.62
CA ALA A 194 13.20 12.06 -18.73
C ALA A 194 12.77 11.27 -19.98
N THR A 195 12.14 10.10 -19.80
CA THR A 195 11.87 9.16 -20.90
C THR A 195 10.42 8.72 -21.02
N GLY A 196 9.57 9.08 -20.06
CA GLY A 196 8.24 8.51 -19.92
C GLY A 196 8.28 7.05 -19.46
N TRP A 197 7.22 6.32 -19.78
CA TRP A 197 7.08 4.89 -19.48
C TRP A 197 8.10 4.03 -20.23
N SER A 198 8.60 2.99 -19.58
CA SER A 198 9.28 1.88 -20.25
C SER A 198 8.40 1.31 -21.37
N SER A 199 9.03 0.86 -22.46
CA SER A 199 8.32 0.34 -23.62
C SER A 199 7.63 -1.01 -23.37
N ASP A 200 8.12 -1.78 -22.38
CA ASP A 200 7.53 -3.05 -21.97
C ASP A 200 7.78 -3.34 -20.48
N TRP A 201 7.05 -4.33 -19.99
CA TRP A 201 7.30 -4.96 -18.69
C TRP A 201 8.45 -5.95 -18.79
N PHE A 202 9.20 -6.11 -17.70
CA PHE A 202 10.29 -7.09 -17.61
C PHE A 202 10.20 -7.89 -16.31
N PRO A 203 10.52 -9.19 -16.33
CA PRO A 203 10.65 -9.97 -15.10
C PRO A 203 11.89 -9.50 -14.33
N LEU A 204 11.77 -9.41 -13.01
CA LEU A 204 12.91 -9.18 -12.14
C LEU A 204 13.85 -10.39 -12.16
N PRO A 205 15.17 -10.18 -12.03
CA PRO A 205 16.14 -11.26 -12.05
C PRO A 205 15.96 -12.25 -10.89
N GLY A 206 16.46 -13.46 -11.10
CA GLY A 206 16.43 -14.56 -10.13
C GLY A 206 15.45 -15.68 -10.46
N ALA A 207 15.65 -16.84 -9.82
CA ALA A 207 14.87 -18.06 -10.05
C ALA A 207 13.73 -18.27 -9.04
N THR A 208 13.60 -17.40 -8.03
CA THR A 208 12.54 -17.49 -7.01
C THR A 208 11.17 -17.22 -7.62
N ARG A 209 10.14 -17.89 -7.11
CA ARG A 209 8.75 -17.83 -7.59
C ARG A 209 7.80 -17.61 -6.43
N PHE A 210 6.72 -16.87 -6.66
CA PHE A 210 5.74 -16.48 -5.65
C PHE A 210 4.31 -16.76 -6.12
N ASP A 211 3.38 -17.02 -5.19
CA ASP A 211 1.98 -17.33 -5.52
C ASP A 211 1.28 -16.12 -6.13
N HIS A 212 1.17 -16.07 -7.47
CA HIS A 212 0.51 -14.97 -8.17
C HIS A 212 -1.01 -14.86 -7.88
N ALA A 213 -1.62 -15.89 -7.32
CA ALA A 213 -3.05 -15.90 -7.02
C ALA A 213 -3.35 -15.38 -5.61
N ARG A 214 -2.35 -15.35 -4.71
CA ARG A 214 -2.56 -15.02 -3.29
C ARG A 214 -1.63 -13.94 -2.75
N GLN A 215 -0.44 -13.78 -3.31
CA GLN A 215 0.56 -12.86 -2.80
C GLN A 215 0.60 -11.57 -3.61
N ARG A 216 1.07 -10.52 -2.94
CA ARG A 216 1.34 -9.20 -3.55
C ARG A 216 2.73 -8.75 -3.15
N VAL A 217 3.29 -7.86 -3.95
CA VAL A 217 4.57 -7.22 -3.64
C VAL A 217 4.35 -6.09 -2.66
N ALA A 218 5.06 -6.10 -1.54
CA ALA A 218 5.23 -4.92 -0.71
C ALA A 218 6.50 -4.19 -1.17
N ALA A 219 6.37 -2.94 -1.60
CA ALA A 219 7.47 -2.13 -2.11
C ALA A 219 7.71 -0.93 -1.19
N VAL A 220 8.97 -0.64 -0.88
CA VAL A 220 9.35 0.52 -0.07
C VAL A 220 10.59 1.19 -0.63
N ALA A 221 10.61 2.53 -0.61
CA ALA A 221 11.80 3.31 -0.92
C ALA A 221 12.43 3.69 0.41
N ARG A 222 13.46 2.96 0.83
CA ARG A 222 14.12 3.24 2.12
C ARG A 222 15.06 4.45 2.05
N ALA A 223 15.49 4.84 0.87
CA ALA A 223 16.19 6.08 0.59
C ALA A 223 15.95 6.47 -0.87
N PRO A 224 16.13 7.74 -1.27
CA PRO A 224 16.08 8.12 -2.67
C PRO A 224 17.00 7.23 -3.51
N GLY A 225 16.45 6.60 -4.56
CA GLY A 225 17.22 5.73 -5.45
C GLY A 225 17.51 4.33 -4.90
N ILE A 226 16.89 3.93 -3.78
CA ILE A 226 16.99 2.58 -3.22
C ILE A 226 15.61 2.03 -2.94
N LEU A 227 15.29 0.92 -3.59
CA LEU A 227 14.02 0.21 -3.44
C LEU A 227 14.24 -1.16 -2.83
N ASP A 228 13.33 -1.58 -1.96
CA ASP A 228 13.27 -2.94 -1.43
C ASP A 228 11.88 -3.51 -1.68
N LEU A 229 11.84 -4.76 -2.13
CA LEU A 229 10.62 -5.52 -2.34
C LEU A 229 10.55 -6.68 -1.36
N PHE A 230 9.34 -7.00 -0.92
CA PHE A 230 9.06 -8.11 -0.01
C PHE A 230 7.86 -8.92 -0.47
N VAL A 231 7.98 -10.25 -0.39
CA VAL A 231 6.92 -11.21 -0.70
C VAL A 231 7.04 -12.42 0.21
N ILE A 232 5.92 -13.01 0.65
CA ILE A 232 5.95 -14.30 1.35
C ILE A 232 6.06 -15.42 0.29
N GLY A 233 7.10 -16.23 0.40
CA GLY A 233 7.34 -17.38 -0.49
C GLY A 233 6.40 -18.55 -0.21
N PHE A 234 6.33 -19.50 -1.14
CA PHE A 234 5.61 -20.77 -0.95
C PHE A 234 6.12 -21.58 0.26
N ASP A 235 7.33 -21.29 0.73
CA ASP A 235 7.94 -21.85 1.92
C ASP A 235 7.57 -21.10 3.21
N ASN A 236 6.58 -20.19 3.15
CA ASN A 236 6.13 -19.34 4.25
C ASN A 236 7.20 -18.38 4.80
N HIS A 237 8.33 -18.19 4.13
CA HIS A 237 9.32 -17.20 4.53
C HIS A 237 9.15 -15.89 3.80
N VAL A 238 9.56 -14.79 4.42
CA VAL A 238 9.64 -13.51 3.72
C VAL A 238 10.92 -13.48 2.88
N TRP A 239 10.76 -13.24 1.60
CA TRP A 239 11.85 -13.03 0.65
C TRP A 239 11.97 -11.55 0.31
N SER A 240 13.19 -11.13 0.01
CA SER A 240 13.48 -9.77 -0.42
C SER A 240 14.38 -9.74 -1.65
N THR A 241 14.24 -8.67 -2.41
CA THR A 241 15.21 -8.20 -3.39
C THR A 241 15.24 -6.68 -3.32
N TYR A 242 16.30 -6.08 -3.86
CA TYR A 242 16.45 -4.63 -3.84
C TYR A 242 17.02 -4.11 -5.14
N TRP A 243 16.84 -2.82 -5.36
CA TRP A 243 17.41 -2.06 -6.47
C TRP A 243 18.18 -0.85 -5.94
N THR A 244 19.28 -0.50 -6.60
CA THR A 244 19.97 0.78 -6.37
C THR A 244 20.29 1.49 -7.68
N ASP A 245 20.34 2.82 -7.68
CA ASP A 245 20.79 3.61 -8.83
C ASP A 245 22.19 3.16 -9.33
N ALA A 246 23.05 2.67 -8.43
CA ALA A 246 24.42 2.30 -8.75
C ALA A 246 24.55 0.92 -9.42
N SER A 247 23.69 -0.04 -9.06
CA SER A 247 23.85 -1.45 -9.46
C SER A 247 22.67 -2.03 -10.21
N GLY A 248 21.53 -1.34 -10.26
CA GLY A 248 20.28 -1.94 -10.67
C GLY A 248 19.76 -2.97 -9.66
N TRP A 249 18.93 -3.89 -10.14
CA TRP A 249 18.34 -4.97 -9.34
C TRP A 249 19.41 -5.95 -8.83
N SER A 250 19.26 -6.41 -7.60
CA SER A 250 19.97 -7.58 -7.08
C SER A 250 19.81 -8.76 -8.03
N ARG A 251 20.86 -9.58 -8.17
CA ARG A 251 20.90 -10.68 -9.13
C ARG A 251 19.92 -11.82 -8.79
N ASP A 252 19.65 -11.98 -7.49
CA ASP A 252 18.74 -12.99 -6.94
C ASP A 252 17.94 -12.41 -5.78
N TRP A 253 16.80 -13.06 -5.51
CA TRP A 253 16.04 -12.89 -4.28
C TRP A 253 16.73 -13.65 -3.13
N PHE A 254 16.66 -13.11 -1.93
CA PHE A 254 17.17 -13.76 -0.73
C PHE A 254 16.08 -13.86 0.33
N ARG A 255 16.10 -14.97 1.08
CA ARG A 255 15.25 -15.15 2.26
C ARG A 255 15.75 -14.22 3.37
N LEU A 256 14.83 -13.51 4.03
CA LEU A 256 15.20 -12.69 5.18
C LEU A 256 15.80 -13.57 6.30
N PRO A 257 16.75 -13.06 7.10
CA PRO A 257 17.34 -13.81 8.20
C PRO A 257 16.28 -14.26 9.22
N GLY A 258 16.62 -15.30 9.98
CA GLY A 258 15.74 -15.89 10.99
C GLY A 258 15.05 -17.19 10.53
N GLY A 259 14.36 -17.84 11.47
CA GLY A 259 13.60 -19.08 11.26
C GLY A 259 12.09 -18.88 11.16
N THR A 260 11.61 -17.66 11.45
CA THR A 260 10.18 -17.35 11.57
C THR A 260 9.46 -17.41 10.22
N THR A 261 8.27 -18.00 10.21
CA THR A 261 7.41 -18.20 9.03
C THR A 261 6.04 -17.56 9.21
N PHE A 262 5.39 -17.23 8.09
CA PHE A 262 4.11 -16.55 8.00
C PHE A 262 3.26 -17.18 6.90
N ASP A 263 1.94 -17.21 7.07
CA ASP A 263 1.06 -17.87 6.11
C ASP A 263 1.02 -17.16 4.75
N HIS A 264 1.65 -17.75 3.73
CA HIS A 264 1.58 -17.22 2.36
C HIS A 264 0.17 -17.30 1.75
N GLY A 265 -0.76 -18.05 2.35
CA GLY A 265 -2.13 -18.16 1.88
C GLY A 265 -3.00 -16.96 2.21
N THR A 266 -2.67 -16.23 3.28
CA THR A 266 -3.56 -15.23 3.89
C THR A 266 -2.85 -13.92 4.24
N GLN A 267 -1.58 -13.99 4.64
CA GLN A 267 -0.80 -12.82 5.05
C GLN A 267 -0.09 -12.14 3.89
N HIS A 268 0.13 -10.83 4.06
CA HIS A 268 0.84 -9.98 3.12
C HIS A 268 1.76 -9.07 3.91
N VAL A 269 2.98 -8.84 3.42
CA VAL A 269 3.97 -8.01 4.12
C VAL A 269 3.49 -6.56 4.16
N THR A 270 3.47 -5.95 5.34
CA THR A 270 3.39 -4.50 5.48
C THR A 270 4.80 -3.96 5.67
N ALA A 271 5.25 -3.07 4.78
CA ALA A 271 6.58 -2.50 4.79
C ALA A 271 6.50 -0.96 4.81
N LEU A 272 7.35 -0.30 5.59
CA LEU A 272 7.52 1.14 5.53
C LEU A 272 8.94 1.57 5.89
N ALA A 273 9.35 2.71 5.34
CA ALA A 273 10.57 3.38 5.73
C ALA A 273 10.24 4.32 6.91
N ARG A 274 10.87 4.08 8.07
CA ARG A 274 10.71 4.96 9.24
C ARG A 274 11.64 6.17 9.22
N ALA A 275 12.74 6.06 8.48
CA ALA A 275 13.73 7.10 8.24
C ALA A 275 14.58 6.69 7.02
N PRO A 276 15.30 7.63 6.37
CA PRO A 276 16.25 7.27 5.32
C PRO A 276 17.22 6.17 5.79
N GLY A 277 17.42 5.15 4.96
CA GLY A 277 18.28 3.99 5.25
C GLY A 277 17.68 2.96 6.22
N ASN A 278 16.42 3.13 6.63
CA ASN A 278 15.81 2.33 7.69
C ASN A 278 14.37 1.95 7.35
N LEU A 279 14.07 0.66 7.42
CA LEU A 279 12.73 0.14 7.20
C LEU A 279 12.35 -0.91 8.24
N ASP A 280 11.06 -1.14 8.37
CA ASP A 280 10.47 -2.11 9.26
C ASP A 280 9.37 -2.88 8.51
N LEU A 281 9.28 -4.17 8.79
CA LEU A 281 8.26 -5.06 8.27
C LEU A 281 7.32 -5.51 9.39
N PHE A 282 6.06 -5.71 9.07
CA PHE A 282 5.02 -6.13 10.01
C PHE A 282 4.14 -7.21 9.41
N LEU A 283 3.88 -8.26 10.19
CA LEU A 283 3.05 -9.41 9.83
C LEU A 283 2.32 -9.96 11.05
N VAL A 284 1.22 -10.68 10.82
CA VAL A 284 0.62 -11.54 11.85
C VAL A 284 1.16 -12.98 11.67
N GLY A 285 1.72 -13.55 12.73
CA GLY A 285 2.24 -14.92 12.74
C GLY A 285 1.15 -15.97 12.93
N PHE A 286 1.47 -17.24 12.69
CA PHE A 286 0.58 -18.39 12.96
C PHE A 286 0.15 -18.50 14.43
N ASP A 287 0.90 -17.89 15.34
CA ASP A 287 0.57 -17.76 16.76
C ASP A 287 -0.42 -16.61 17.04
N ASN A 288 -0.99 -16.02 15.98
CA ASN A 288 -1.92 -14.91 16.03
C ASN A 288 -1.34 -13.65 16.68
N ARG A 289 -0.01 -13.50 16.73
CA ARG A 289 0.64 -12.29 17.27
C ARG A 289 1.20 -11.42 16.16
N ALA A 290 1.36 -10.13 16.47
CA ALA A 290 2.06 -9.21 15.58
C ALA A 290 3.57 -9.40 15.72
N TRP A 291 4.26 -9.54 14.60
CA TRP A 291 5.70 -9.69 14.50
C TRP A 291 6.31 -8.56 13.69
N SER A 292 7.57 -8.27 13.98
CA SER A 292 8.36 -7.31 13.22
C SER A 292 9.79 -7.79 12.99
N THR A 293 10.39 -7.26 11.94
CA THR A 293 11.84 -7.27 11.69
C THR A 293 12.19 -5.95 11.01
N TYR A 294 13.46 -5.58 11.01
CA TYR A 294 13.91 -4.30 10.47
C TYR A 294 15.24 -4.41 9.74
N TRP A 295 15.50 -3.42 8.89
CA TRP A 295 16.80 -3.14 8.30
C TRP A 295 17.28 -1.75 8.74
N SER A 296 18.58 -1.63 8.99
CA SER A 296 19.26 -0.34 9.06
C SER A 296 20.54 -0.36 8.23
N ASP A 297 20.92 0.75 7.61
CA ASP A 297 22.21 0.86 6.93
C ASP A 297 23.42 0.66 7.87
N ALA A 298 23.23 0.82 9.19
CA ALA A 298 24.29 0.64 10.17
C ALA A 298 24.58 -0.83 10.49
N THR A 299 23.54 -1.66 10.57
CA THR A 299 23.66 -3.05 11.07
C THR A 299 23.18 -4.10 10.09
N GLY A 300 22.50 -3.68 9.04
CA GLY A 300 21.74 -4.53 8.17
C GLY A 300 20.46 -5.09 8.80
N TRP A 301 20.04 -6.26 8.33
CA TRP A 301 18.82 -6.93 8.77
C TRP A 301 18.98 -7.38 10.22
N SER A 302 17.90 -7.26 10.99
CA SER A 302 17.79 -7.97 12.27
C SER A 302 18.05 -9.47 12.07
N GLY A 303 18.72 -10.10 13.03
CA GLY A 303 19.09 -11.51 12.95
C GLY A 303 17.89 -12.47 13.01
N ASP A 304 16.76 -12.03 13.58
CA ASP A 304 15.47 -12.74 13.56
C ASP A 304 14.30 -11.76 13.66
N TRP A 305 13.10 -12.28 13.45
CA TRP A 305 11.83 -11.62 13.76
C TRP A 305 11.59 -11.61 15.27
N PHE A 306 10.93 -10.57 15.76
CA PHE A 306 10.53 -10.45 17.15
C PHE A 306 9.05 -10.13 17.28
N GLN A 307 8.43 -10.64 18.34
CA GLN A 307 7.04 -10.34 18.67
C GLN A 307 6.93 -8.90 19.17
N LEU A 308 5.93 -8.19 18.67
CA LEU A 308 5.59 -6.89 19.21
C LEU A 308 4.93 -7.04 20.59
N PRO A 309 5.25 -6.14 21.54
CA PRO A 309 4.71 -6.18 22.88
C PRO A 309 3.22 -5.82 22.87
N GLY A 310 2.51 -6.17 23.95
CA GLY A 310 1.12 -5.75 24.16
C GLY A 310 0.07 -6.87 24.09
N GLY A 311 0.49 -8.13 23.92
CA GLY A 311 -0.33 -9.33 24.16
C GLY A 311 -1.61 -9.47 23.34
N THR A 312 -1.86 -8.55 22.40
CA THR A 312 -3.05 -8.54 21.54
C THR A 312 -2.90 -9.65 20.51
N THR A 313 -3.97 -10.44 20.36
CA THR A 313 -4.04 -11.51 19.37
C THR A 313 -4.94 -11.10 18.22
N PHE A 314 -4.54 -11.49 17.01
CA PHE A 314 -5.22 -11.23 15.75
C PHE A 314 -5.74 -12.53 15.13
N ASP A 315 -6.49 -12.44 14.05
CA ASP A 315 -6.80 -13.60 13.20
C ASP A 315 -5.83 -13.58 12.01
N HIS A 316 -4.80 -14.43 12.02
CA HIS A 316 -3.84 -14.46 10.92
C HIS A 316 -4.48 -14.89 9.58
N ASP A 317 -5.68 -15.49 9.57
CA ASP A 317 -6.34 -15.84 8.31
C ASP A 317 -7.06 -14.65 7.66
N LYS A 318 -7.27 -13.56 8.41
CA LYS A 318 -8.17 -12.46 8.04
C LYS A 318 -7.60 -11.07 8.23
N GLN A 319 -6.88 -10.86 9.32
CA GLN A 319 -6.44 -9.55 9.76
C GLN A 319 -5.02 -9.28 9.26
N GLN A 320 -4.77 -8.01 8.96
CA GLN A 320 -3.46 -7.51 8.56
C GLN A 320 -3.14 -6.24 9.34
N ILE A 321 -1.84 -6.00 9.51
CA ILE A 321 -1.33 -4.82 10.21
C ILE A 321 -1.18 -3.70 9.18
N ALA A 322 -1.85 -2.57 9.40
CA ALA A 322 -1.50 -1.32 8.76
C ALA A 322 -0.47 -0.59 9.61
N ALA A 323 0.47 0.12 8.98
CA ALA A 323 1.55 0.79 9.67
C ALA A 323 1.83 2.16 9.07
N VAL A 324 2.19 3.12 9.90
CA VAL A 324 2.55 4.48 9.48
C VAL A 324 3.65 5.03 10.38
N ALA A 325 4.60 5.75 9.80
CA ALA A 325 5.60 6.49 10.55
C ALA A 325 5.01 7.84 11.00
N ARG A 326 4.99 8.09 12.31
CA ARG A 326 4.48 9.34 12.90
C ARG A 326 5.49 10.47 12.79
N THR A 327 6.68 10.23 13.32
CA THR A 327 7.87 11.08 13.30
C THR A 327 9.08 10.15 13.43
N GLY A 328 10.21 10.50 12.80
CA GLY A 328 11.35 9.60 12.56
C GLY A 328 11.75 8.71 13.74
N GLY A 329 11.31 7.45 13.71
CA GLY A 329 11.56 6.44 14.74
C GLY A 329 10.33 5.92 15.50
N ILE A 330 9.18 6.60 15.43
CA ILE A 330 7.92 6.12 16.02
C ILE A 330 7.03 5.59 14.92
N LEU A 331 6.69 4.30 15.04
CA LEU A 331 5.79 3.61 14.13
C LEU A 331 4.47 3.31 14.85
N ASP A 332 3.37 3.72 14.24
CA ASP A 332 2.03 3.39 14.68
C ASP A 332 1.49 2.23 13.86
N LEU A 333 0.91 1.26 14.55
CA LEU A 333 0.41 0.01 13.98
C LEU A 333 -1.08 -0.11 14.30
N PHE A 334 -1.86 -0.49 13.30
CA PHE A 334 -3.31 -0.58 13.37
C PHE A 334 -3.79 -1.91 12.82
N ALA A 335 -4.82 -2.47 13.45
CA ALA A 335 -5.56 -3.60 12.92
C ALA A 335 -6.99 -3.56 13.44
N ILE A 336 -7.91 -4.20 12.72
CA ILE A 336 -9.29 -4.37 13.18
C ILE A 336 -9.33 -5.68 13.98
N GLY A 337 -9.56 -5.60 15.29
CA GLY A 337 -9.62 -6.77 16.16
C GLY A 337 -10.92 -7.56 16.03
N TYR A 338 -10.97 -8.74 16.65
CA TYR A 338 -12.14 -9.64 16.68
C TYR A 338 -13.45 -8.98 17.15
N ASP A 339 -13.35 -7.90 17.93
CA ASP A 339 -14.48 -7.11 18.42
C ASP A 339 -14.96 -6.04 17.42
N ASN A 340 -14.49 -6.09 16.17
CA ASN A 340 -14.79 -5.11 15.13
C ASN A 340 -14.37 -3.67 15.50
N ARG A 341 -13.34 -3.55 16.36
CA ARG A 341 -12.76 -2.27 16.78
C ARG A 341 -11.32 -2.16 16.31
N VAL A 342 -10.92 -0.94 15.97
CA VAL A 342 -9.52 -0.65 15.65
C VAL A 342 -8.69 -0.74 16.92
N ARG A 343 -7.66 -1.58 16.88
CA ARG A 343 -6.60 -1.64 17.88
C ARG A 343 -5.42 -0.87 17.33
N SER A 344 -4.81 -0.06 18.18
CA SER A 344 -3.58 0.66 17.87
C SER A 344 -2.51 0.32 18.89
N THR A 345 -1.29 0.14 18.43
CA THR A 345 -0.09 0.22 19.27
C THR A 345 0.92 1.11 18.57
N TYR A 346 1.88 1.62 19.32
CA TYR A 346 3.05 2.26 18.74
C TYR A 346 4.30 1.57 19.27
N TRP A 347 5.34 1.59 18.45
CA TRP A 347 6.65 1.11 18.84
C TRP A 347 7.69 2.17 18.47
N THR A 348 8.65 2.37 19.36
CA THR A 348 9.81 3.21 19.11
C THR A 348 10.93 2.32 18.60
N ALA A 349 11.30 2.48 17.33
CA ALA A 349 12.46 1.79 16.77
C ALA A 349 13.72 2.17 17.56
N GLY A 350 14.42 1.16 18.07
CA GLY A 350 15.64 1.31 18.87
C GLY A 350 16.91 1.40 18.03
#